data_AF-A0A4R4ZTB9-F1
#
_entry.id   AF-A0A4R4ZTB9-F1
#
_cell.length_a   1.000
_cell.length_b   1.000
_cell.length_c   1.000
_cell.angle_alpha   90.00
_cell.angle_beta   90.00
_cell.angle_gamma   90.00
#
_symmetry.space_group_name_H-M   'P 1'
#
loop_
_entity.id
_entity.type
_entity.pdbx_description
1 polymer ?
#
loop_
_entity_poly.entity_id
_entity_poly.type
_entity_poly.pdbx_seq_one_letter_code
_entity_poly.pdbx_strand_id
1 'polypeptide(L)'
;MGFLERIEEQPGAAELRAESYRLLGLKRGASVVDVGCGAGHAAEELAAKGLKVTALDADSEAIAAARTRVPGAMFHVAHSGDLPLADESMDGYRALRLFHLLEDPVPTVTEAYRVLRPGGRIVVGGQDYGFLLIDSSDQDLTDVILLGLESRSVAPRAVRNLRDLLLDAGFRDPEVVVHTDAVTDYAALAPQLAAAATAAVGKALITRADADGWLAEQETRGRSDRFLTVLPTLLVSARR
;
A
#
# COMPACT_ATOMS: atom_id res chain seq x y z
N MET A 1 -5.29 -10.95 -16.75
CA MET A 1 -5.25 -10.72 -15.29
C MET A 1 -5.11 -9.22 -15.03
N GLY A 2 -5.97 -8.63 -14.19
CA GLY A 2 -6.00 -7.18 -13.95
C GLY A 2 -4.77 -6.66 -13.18
N PHE A 3 -4.55 -5.34 -13.20
CA PHE A 3 -3.43 -4.71 -12.47
C PHE A 3 -3.50 -4.92 -10.96
N LEU A 4 -4.69 -4.74 -10.37
CA LEU A 4 -4.90 -4.89 -8.92
C LEU A 4 -4.63 -6.32 -8.45
N GLU A 5 -5.05 -7.32 -9.23
CA GLU A 5 -4.77 -8.73 -8.92
C GLU A 5 -3.26 -9.02 -8.85
N ARG A 6 -2.47 -8.42 -9.76
CA ARG A 6 -1.01 -8.63 -9.77
C ARG A 6 -0.33 -8.07 -8.54
N ILE A 7 -0.85 -6.99 -7.95
CA ILE A 7 -0.25 -6.44 -6.73
C ILE A 7 -0.51 -7.37 -5.55
N GLU A 8 -1.69 -7.98 -5.48
CA GLU A 8 -2.06 -8.87 -4.37
C GLU A 8 -1.36 -10.24 -4.43
N GLU A 9 -0.80 -10.60 -5.59
CA GLU A 9 0.04 -11.78 -5.82
C GLU A 9 1.54 -11.50 -5.67
N GLN A 10 1.96 -10.27 -5.37
CA GLN A 10 3.37 -9.97 -5.13
C GLN A 10 3.89 -10.72 -3.89
N PRO A 11 5.16 -11.14 -3.89
CA PRO A 11 5.81 -11.66 -2.69
C PRO A 11 5.61 -10.70 -1.51
N GLY A 12 5.24 -11.24 -0.33
CA GLY A 12 5.01 -10.45 0.88
C GLY A 12 3.61 -9.84 1.01
N ALA A 13 2.78 -9.85 -0.04
CA ALA A 13 1.46 -9.22 0.02
C ALA A 13 0.55 -9.89 1.06
N ALA A 14 0.57 -11.22 1.16
CA ALA A 14 -0.22 -11.96 2.14
C ALA A 14 0.29 -11.75 3.58
N GLU A 15 1.60 -11.71 3.77
CA GLU A 15 2.25 -11.45 5.04
C GLU A 15 1.96 -10.03 5.54
N LEU A 16 2.04 -9.03 4.65
CA LEU A 16 1.67 -7.66 4.94
C LEU A 16 0.19 -7.54 5.34
N ARG A 17 -0.72 -8.23 4.62
CA ARG A 17 -2.13 -8.29 4.99
C ARG A 17 -2.31 -8.91 6.37
N ALA A 18 -1.68 -10.05 6.63
CA ALA A 18 -1.73 -10.73 7.93
C ALA A 18 -1.25 -9.83 9.08
N GLU A 19 -0.17 -9.07 8.86
CA GLU A 19 0.36 -8.13 9.85
C GLU A 19 -0.61 -6.98 10.12
N SER A 20 -1.29 -6.47 9.08
CA SER A 20 -2.35 -5.47 9.27
C SER A 20 -3.51 -6.00 10.13
N TYR A 21 -3.83 -7.29 10.04
CA TYR A 21 -4.88 -7.90 10.86
C TYR A 21 -4.42 -8.09 12.31
N ARG A 22 -3.14 -8.42 12.53
CA ARG A 22 -2.53 -8.49 13.86
C ARG A 22 -2.61 -7.14 14.56
N LEU A 23 -2.23 -6.06 13.87
CA LEU A 23 -2.29 -4.69 14.38
C LEU A 23 -3.72 -4.23 14.68
N LEU A 24 -4.68 -4.59 13.83
CA LEU A 24 -6.11 -4.35 14.09
C LEU A 24 -6.60 -5.06 15.36
N GLY A 25 -6.15 -6.30 15.59
CA GLY A 25 -6.43 -7.06 16.80
C GLY A 25 -7.93 -7.24 17.11
N LEU A 26 -8.76 -7.28 16.05
CA LEU A 26 -10.22 -7.36 16.17
C LEU A 26 -10.69 -8.77 16.49
N LYS A 27 -11.76 -8.86 17.28
CA LYS A 27 -12.42 -10.13 17.62
C LYS A 27 -13.51 -10.46 16.61
N ARG A 28 -13.87 -11.75 16.50
CA ARG A 28 -15.01 -12.21 15.70
C ARG A 28 -16.26 -11.40 16.01
N GLY A 29 -16.98 -11.00 14.97
CA GLY A 29 -18.21 -10.20 15.05
C GLY A 29 -18.01 -8.68 15.08
N ALA A 30 -16.77 -8.20 15.27
CA ALA A 30 -16.43 -6.78 15.20
C ALA A 30 -16.63 -6.22 13.78
N SER A 31 -16.99 -4.93 13.67
CA SER A 31 -17.10 -4.22 12.41
C SER A 31 -15.77 -3.60 11.98
N VAL A 32 -15.41 -3.79 10.71
CA VAL A 32 -14.19 -3.24 10.13
C VAL A 32 -14.50 -2.59 8.78
N VAL A 33 -13.91 -1.43 8.54
CA VAL A 33 -13.91 -0.79 7.24
C VAL A 33 -12.54 -0.95 6.56
N ASP A 34 -12.52 -1.37 5.30
CA ASP A 34 -11.34 -1.42 4.44
C ASP A 34 -11.44 -0.36 3.34
N VAL A 35 -10.63 0.69 3.41
CA VAL A 35 -10.67 1.86 2.52
C VAL A 35 -9.52 1.81 1.53
N GLY A 36 -9.84 1.93 0.24
CA GLY A 36 -8.93 1.55 -0.84
C GLY A 36 -8.82 0.04 -0.97
N CYS A 37 -9.95 -0.67 -0.91
CA CYS A 37 -9.96 -2.14 -0.82
C CYS A 37 -9.51 -2.85 -2.10
N GLY A 38 -9.38 -2.12 -3.22
CA GLY A 38 -9.04 -2.68 -4.51
C GLY A 38 -9.97 -3.83 -4.90
N ALA A 39 -9.39 -4.95 -5.32
CA ALA A 39 -10.14 -6.15 -5.69
C ALA A 39 -10.71 -6.94 -4.49
N GLY A 40 -10.48 -6.51 -3.25
CA GLY A 40 -11.16 -7.08 -2.07
C GLY A 40 -10.53 -8.33 -1.45
N HIS A 41 -9.26 -8.64 -1.73
CA HIS A 41 -8.55 -9.76 -1.07
C HIS A 41 -8.53 -9.61 0.45
N ALA A 42 -8.29 -8.39 0.95
CA ALA A 42 -8.32 -8.14 2.38
C ALA A 42 -9.73 -8.29 2.96
N ALA A 43 -10.76 -7.83 2.23
CA ALA A 43 -12.15 -8.00 2.63
C ALA A 43 -12.55 -9.48 2.73
N GLU A 44 -12.09 -10.32 1.80
CA GLU A 44 -12.30 -11.77 1.82
C GLU A 44 -11.68 -12.41 3.06
N GLU A 45 -10.41 -12.13 3.32
CA GLU A 45 -9.67 -12.69 4.46
C GLU A 45 -10.23 -12.22 5.80
N LEU A 46 -10.63 -10.94 5.93
CA LEU A 46 -11.27 -10.39 7.13
C LEU A 46 -12.66 -11.01 7.36
N ALA A 47 -13.45 -11.21 6.30
CA ALA A 47 -14.75 -11.86 6.38
C ALA A 47 -14.61 -13.34 6.79
N ALA A 48 -13.62 -14.06 6.23
CA ALA A 48 -13.31 -15.44 6.62
C ALA A 48 -12.90 -15.56 8.10
N LYS A 49 -12.26 -14.53 8.66
CA LYS A 49 -11.98 -14.43 10.11
C LYS A 49 -13.23 -14.16 10.96
N GLY A 50 -14.39 -13.91 10.36
CA GLY A 50 -15.67 -13.70 11.01
C GLY A 50 -15.93 -12.25 11.41
N LEU A 51 -15.29 -11.28 10.74
CA LEU A 51 -15.55 -9.86 10.93
C LEU A 51 -16.70 -9.38 10.03
N LYS A 52 -17.35 -8.30 10.42
CA LYS A 52 -18.38 -7.62 9.62
C LYS A 52 -17.70 -6.56 8.76
N VAL A 53 -17.39 -6.93 7.51
CA VAL A 53 -16.58 -6.10 6.61
C VAL A 53 -17.45 -5.15 5.80
N THR A 54 -17.08 -3.88 5.83
CA THR A 54 -17.47 -2.89 4.82
C THR A 54 -16.22 -2.50 4.03
N ALA A 55 -16.26 -2.51 2.70
CA ALA A 55 -15.12 -2.15 1.87
C ALA A 55 -15.46 -1.02 0.91
N LEU A 56 -14.53 -0.09 0.70
CA LEU A 56 -14.71 1.08 -0.14
C LEU A 56 -13.50 1.29 -1.02
N ASP A 57 -13.75 1.73 -2.24
CA ASP A 57 -12.73 2.17 -3.19
C ASP A 57 -13.33 3.27 -4.07
N ALA A 58 -12.49 4.18 -4.57
CA ALA A 58 -12.93 5.22 -5.50
C ALA A 58 -13.15 4.65 -6.91
N ASP A 59 -12.50 3.52 -7.24
CA ASP A 59 -12.63 2.85 -8.52
C ASP A 59 -13.83 1.88 -8.54
N SER A 60 -14.83 2.20 -9.38
CA SER A 60 -16.01 1.36 -9.58
C SER A 60 -15.70 -0.02 -10.16
N GLU A 61 -14.65 -0.15 -10.97
CA GLU A 61 -14.24 -1.45 -11.54
C GLU A 61 -13.62 -2.34 -10.46
N ALA A 62 -12.80 -1.76 -9.57
CA ALA A 62 -12.26 -2.44 -8.40
C ALA A 62 -13.38 -2.97 -7.50
N ILE A 63 -14.39 -2.13 -7.21
CA ILE A 63 -15.57 -2.54 -6.43
C ILE A 63 -16.38 -3.65 -7.12
N ALA A 64 -16.53 -3.62 -8.44
CA ALA A 64 -17.22 -4.68 -9.17
C ALA A 64 -16.49 -6.03 -9.03
N ALA A 65 -15.15 -6.03 -9.11
CA ALA A 65 -14.34 -7.22 -8.88
C ALA A 65 -14.45 -7.71 -7.42
N ALA A 66 -14.40 -6.78 -6.45
CA ALA A 66 -14.48 -7.10 -5.02
C ALA A 66 -15.83 -7.71 -4.62
N ARG A 67 -16.95 -7.20 -5.17
CA ARG A 67 -18.29 -7.78 -4.98
C ARG A 67 -18.39 -9.21 -5.47
N THR A 68 -17.72 -9.53 -6.57
CA THR A 68 -17.69 -10.88 -7.13
C THR A 68 -16.91 -11.83 -6.21
N ARG A 69 -15.82 -11.33 -5.61
CA ARG A 69 -14.97 -12.09 -4.68
C ARG A 69 -15.66 -12.35 -3.33
N VAL A 70 -16.37 -11.36 -2.78
CA VAL A 70 -17.01 -11.47 -1.46
C VAL A 70 -18.50 -11.09 -1.50
N PRO A 71 -19.38 -11.93 -2.06
CA PRO A 71 -20.80 -11.58 -2.24
C PRO A 71 -21.55 -11.20 -0.95
N GLY A 72 -21.06 -11.63 0.22
CA GLY A 72 -21.67 -11.35 1.53
C GLY A 72 -21.17 -10.09 2.24
N ALA A 73 -20.20 -9.35 1.68
CA ALA A 73 -19.68 -8.11 2.27
C ALA A 73 -20.39 -6.87 1.71
N MET A 74 -20.35 -5.77 2.45
CA MET A 74 -20.90 -4.48 2.02
C MET A 74 -19.84 -3.69 1.27
N PHE A 75 -20.17 -3.19 0.08
CA PHE A 75 -19.25 -2.44 -0.77
C PHE A 75 -19.82 -1.08 -1.17
N HIS A 76 -18.98 -0.06 -1.20
CA HIS A 76 -19.33 1.28 -1.67
C HIS A 76 -18.27 1.82 -2.63
N VAL A 77 -18.71 2.52 -3.66
CA VAL A 77 -17.82 3.41 -4.42
C VAL A 77 -17.81 4.74 -3.67
N ALA A 78 -16.68 5.10 -3.06
CA ALA A 78 -16.57 6.32 -2.26
C ALA A 78 -15.12 6.81 -2.18
N HIS A 79 -14.96 8.12 -2.01
CA HIS A 79 -13.65 8.70 -1.72
C HIS A 79 -13.30 8.47 -0.25
N SER A 80 -12.00 8.28 0.04
CA SER A 80 -11.54 7.96 1.40
C SER A 80 -11.78 9.08 2.43
N GLY A 81 -11.94 10.32 1.95
CA GLY A 81 -12.26 11.51 2.73
C GLY A 81 -13.76 11.83 2.85
N ASP A 82 -14.65 10.98 2.35
CA ASP A 82 -16.11 11.12 2.53
C ASP A 82 -16.76 9.73 2.54
N LEU A 83 -16.82 9.11 3.72
CA LEU A 83 -17.29 7.73 3.87
C LEU A 83 -18.81 7.72 4.15
N PRO A 84 -19.60 6.95 3.39
CA PRO A 84 -21.04 6.77 3.60
C PRO A 84 -21.35 5.86 4.81
N LEU A 85 -20.72 6.14 5.95
CA LEU A 85 -20.81 5.40 7.20
C LEU A 85 -21.18 6.35 8.32
N ALA A 86 -21.94 5.84 9.29
CA ALA A 86 -22.30 6.62 10.47
C ALA A 86 -21.07 6.85 11.37
N ASP A 87 -21.12 7.93 12.14
CA ASP A 87 -20.17 8.19 13.21
C ASP A 87 -20.12 7.00 14.18
N GLU A 88 -18.94 6.69 14.69
CA GLU A 88 -18.75 5.69 15.75
C GLU A 88 -19.38 4.31 15.44
N SER A 89 -19.32 3.90 14.17
CA SER A 89 -19.96 2.67 13.68
C SER A 89 -18.98 1.49 13.48
N MET A 90 -17.68 1.75 13.48
CA MET A 90 -16.63 0.77 13.19
C MET A 90 -15.74 0.49 14.41
N ASP A 91 -15.40 -0.78 14.62
CA ASP A 91 -14.41 -1.18 15.63
C ASP A 91 -12.98 -1.07 15.06
N GLY A 92 -12.82 -1.21 13.74
CA GLY A 92 -11.55 -1.08 13.06
C GLY A 92 -11.60 -0.37 11.70
N TYR A 93 -10.50 0.26 11.34
CA TYR A 93 -10.27 0.95 10.08
C TYR A 93 -8.95 0.47 9.47
N ARG A 94 -8.99 0.03 8.22
CA ARG A 94 -7.80 -0.37 7.46
C ARG A 94 -7.71 0.45 6.18
N ALA A 95 -6.53 0.98 5.88
CA ALA A 95 -6.22 1.54 4.56
C ALA A 95 -4.75 1.33 4.21
N LEU A 96 -4.46 0.37 3.33
CA LEU A 96 -3.10 0.10 2.85
C LEU A 96 -2.95 0.51 1.39
N ARG A 97 -1.76 0.99 1.03
CA ARG A 97 -1.42 1.43 -0.34
C ARG A 97 -2.39 2.48 -0.90
N LEU A 98 -2.87 3.38 -0.04
CA LEU A 98 -3.79 4.47 -0.41
C LEU A 98 -3.11 5.84 -0.36
N PHE A 99 -2.37 6.14 0.71
CA PHE A 99 -1.90 7.49 1.02
C PHE A 99 -0.93 8.10 -0.01
N HIS A 100 -0.25 7.27 -0.81
CA HIS A 100 0.62 7.77 -1.88
C HIS A 100 -0.16 8.34 -3.09
N LEU A 101 -1.47 8.09 -3.15
CA LEU A 101 -2.39 8.59 -4.17
C LEU A 101 -3.09 9.89 -3.74
N LEU A 102 -2.94 10.33 -2.48
CA LEU A 102 -3.66 11.47 -1.92
C LEU A 102 -2.81 12.74 -2.01
N GLU A 103 -3.40 13.81 -2.54
CA GLU A 103 -2.82 15.16 -2.46
C GLU A 103 -2.89 15.71 -1.03
N ASP A 104 -4.04 15.51 -0.36
CA ASP A 104 -4.26 15.84 1.04
C ASP A 104 -4.79 14.61 1.80
N PRO A 105 -4.03 14.05 2.75
CA PRO A 105 -4.45 12.90 3.53
C PRO A 105 -5.29 13.24 4.77
N VAL A 106 -5.43 14.53 5.13
CA VAL A 106 -6.14 14.97 6.35
C VAL A 106 -7.62 14.57 6.35
N PRO A 107 -8.39 14.76 5.26
CA PRO A 107 -9.80 14.32 5.23
C PRO A 107 -9.95 12.81 5.48
N THR A 108 -9.04 12.00 4.93
CA THR A 108 -9.05 10.54 5.10
C THR A 108 -8.88 10.11 6.54
N VAL A 109 -7.91 10.69 7.28
CA VAL A 109 -7.72 10.35 8.70
C VAL A 109 -8.80 10.96 9.59
N THR A 110 -9.37 12.10 9.20
CA THR A 110 -10.52 12.71 9.89
C THR A 110 -11.75 11.81 9.79
N GLU A 111 -12.05 11.30 8.61
CA GLU A 111 -13.11 10.31 8.40
C GLU A 111 -12.85 9.02 9.16
N ALA A 112 -11.61 8.54 9.18
CA ALA A 112 -11.24 7.37 9.96
C ALA A 112 -11.53 7.58 11.45
N TYR A 113 -11.19 8.74 12.00
CA TYR A 113 -11.52 9.10 13.37
C TYR A 113 -13.04 9.17 13.58
N ARG A 114 -13.79 9.82 12.67
CA ARG A 114 -15.25 9.95 12.79
C ARG A 114 -15.97 8.60 12.84
N VAL A 115 -15.63 7.67 11.94
CA VAL A 115 -16.34 6.39 11.82
C VAL A 115 -15.94 5.36 12.88
N LEU A 116 -14.74 5.47 13.44
CA LEU A 116 -14.29 4.57 14.50
C LEU A 116 -15.03 4.85 15.81
N ARG A 117 -15.39 3.81 16.56
CA ARG A 117 -15.87 3.93 17.95
C ARG A 117 -14.76 4.45 18.87
N PRO A 118 -15.09 5.07 20.02
CA PRO A 118 -14.11 5.30 21.07
C PRO A 118 -13.40 3.98 21.44
N GLY A 119 -12.06 3.98 21.44
CA GLY A 119 -11.24 2.77 21.65
C GLY A 119 -11.04 1.90 20.40
N GLY A 120 -11.66 2.24 19.28
CA GLY A 120 -11.49 1.59 17.97
C GLY A 120 -10.07 1.74 17.43
N ARG A 121 -9.70 0.87 16.49
CA ARG A 121 -8.32 0.82 15.97
C ARG A 121 -8.21 1.19 14.51
N ILE A 122 -7.16 1.93 14.18
CA ILE A 122 -6.76 2.22 12.81
C ILE A 122 -5.47 1.47 12.47
N VAL A 123 -5.37 0.97 11.23
CA VAL A 123 -4.12 0.52 10.61
C VAL A 123 -4.03 1.13 9.21
N VAL A 124 -2.98 1.92 9.00
CA VAL A 124 -2.66 2.54 7.70
C VAL A 124 -1.24 2.20 7.30
N GLY A 125 -0.94 2.20 6.00
CA GLY A 125 0.42 1.90 5.57
C GLY A 125 0.61 1.77 4.07
N GLY A 126 1.84 1.49 3.67
CA GLY A 126 2.24 1.36 2.27
C GLY A 126 3.75 1.38 2.10
N GLN A 127 4.19 1.30 0.86
CA GLN A 127 5.61 1.44 0.52
C GLN A 127 6.06 2.89 0.61
N ASP A 128 7.32 3.07 0.97
CA ASP A 128 8.05 4.32 0.75
C ASP A 128 8.74 4.24 -0.62
N TYR A 129 8.18 4.92 -1.61
CA TYR A 129 8.72 4.85 -2.97
C TYR A 129 10.06 5.58 -3.12
N GLY A 130 10.48 6.34 -2.10
CA GLY A 130 11.80 6.96 -2.04
C GLY A 130 12.80 6.16 -1.22
N PHE A 131 12.50 4.92 -0.86
CA PHE A 131 13.42 4.04 -0.16
C PHE A 131 13.24 2.59 -0.63
N LEU A 132 13.92 2.26 -1.73
CA LEU A 132 14.05 0.91 -2.26
C LEU A 132 15.54 0.57 -2.29
N LEU A 133 15.94 -0.58 -1.75
CA LEU A 133 17.31 -1.05 -1.89
C LEU A 133 17.36 -1.92 -3.13
N ILE A 134 18.23 -1.59 -4.09
CA ILE A 134 18.50 -2.41 -5.28
C ILE A 134 20.01 -2.59 -5.35
N ASP A 135 20.49 -3.82 -5.39
CA ASP A 135 21.91 -4.10 -5.64
C ASP A 135 22.23 -3.86 -7.13
N SER A 136 23.21 -3.00 -7.40
CA SER A 136 23.70 -2.68 -8.74
C SER A 136 25.20 -2.39 -8.72
N SER A 137 25.88 -2.62 -9.84
CA SER A 137 27.28 -2.20 -10.02
C SER A 137 27.44 -0.67 -10.11
N ASP A 138 26.35 0.05 -10.35
CA ASP A 138 26.30 1.51 -10.40
C ASP A 138 25.22 2.03 -9.44
N GLN A 139 25.61 2.21 -8.18
CA GLN A 139 24.69 2.64 -7.12
C GLN A 139 24.25 4.09 -7.32
N ASP A 140 25.13 4.98 -7.77
CA ASP A 140 24.81 6.38 -7.98
C ASP A 140 23.73 6.53 -9.07
N LEU A 141 23.85 5.80 -10.18
CA LEU A 141 22.81 5.75 -11.21
C LEU A 141 21.51 5.14 -10.70
N THR A 142 21.60 4.09 -9.88
CA THR A 142 20.43 3.43 -9.26
C THR A 142 19.64 4.41 -8.40
N ASP A 143 20.32 5.20 -7.56
CA ASP A 143 19.68 6.20 -6.71
C ASP A 143 18.95 7.27 -7.54
N VAL A 144 19.52 7.69 -8.68
CA VAL A 144 18.85 8.61 -9.61
C VAL A 144 17.64 7.95 -10.29
N ILE A 145 17.72 6.67 -10.65
CA ILE A 145 16.59 5.92 -11.23
C ILE A 145 15.43 5.81 -10.25
N LEU A 146 15.70 5.66 -8.95
CA LEU A 146 14.66 5.61 -7.91
C LEU A 146 13.87 6.92 -7.80
N LEU A 147 14.45 8.08 -8.12
CA LEU A 147 13.71 9.34 -8.26
C LEU A 147 12.66 9.28 -9.38
N GLY A 148 12.90 8.45 -10.41
CA GLY A 148 11.92 8.10 -11.43
C GLY A 148 10.73 7.31 -10.87
N LEU A 149 10.98 6.34 -9.97
CA LEU A 149 9.91 5.59 -9.31
C LEU A 149 9.03 6.49 -8.44
N GLU A 150 9.63 7.37 -7.64
CA GLU A 150 8.90 8.34 -6.80
C GLU A 150 7.93 9.20 -7.61
N SER A 151 8.30 9.53 -8.85
CA SER A 151 7.48 10.39 -9.70
C SER A 151 6.13 9.83 -10.12
N ARG A 152 5.91 8.54 -9.91
CA ARG A 152 4.72 7.81 -10.34
C ARG A 152 3.58 7.89 -9.34
N SER A 153 3.77 8.57 -8.22
CA SER A 153 2.79 8.74 -7.16
C SER A 153 2.65 10.23 -6.83
N VAL A 154 1.48 10.61 -6.33
CA VAL A 154 1.19 11.98 -5.90
C VAL A 154 2.04 12.33 -4.68
N ALA A 155 2.11 11.40 -3.72
CA ALA A 155 2.85 11.56 -2.47
C ALA A 155 3.72 10.32 -2.21
N PRO A 156 4.83 10.12 -2.95
CA PRO A 156 5.64 8.89 -2.91
C PRO A 156 6.24 8.56 -1.54
N ARG A 157 6.36 9.57 -0.68
CA ARG A 157 6.93 9.49 0.66
C ARG A 157 5.88 9.65 1.76
N ALA A 158 4.58 9.56 1.43
CA ALA A 158 3.48 9.81 2.36
C ALA A 158 3.57 8.99 3.65
N VAL A 159 4.08 7.75 3.55
CA VAL A 159 4.15 6.83 4.68
C VAL A 159 5.03 7.33 5.82
N ARG A 160 6.04 8.18 5.53
CA ARG A 160 6.97 8.73 6.54
C ARG A 160 6.25 9.57 7.60
N ASN A 161 5.13 10.21 7.24
CA ASN A 161 4.40 11.12 8.11
C ASN A 161 3.11 10.53 8.70
N LEU A 162 2.80 9.25 8.41
CA LEU A 162 1.54 8.64 8.87
C LEU A 162 1.39 8.67 10.39
N ARG A 163 2.49 8.47 11.12
CA ARG A 163 2.46 8.53 12.58
C ARG A 163 2.02 9.90 13.08
N ASP A 164 2.62 10.96 12.57
CA ASP A 164 2.30 12.33 13.00
C ASP A 164 0.91 12.73 12.54
N LEU A 165 0.52 12.35 11.32
CA LEU A 165 -0.83 12.55 10.80
C LEU A 165 -1.91 11.93 11.69
N LEU A 166 -1.69 10.71 12.20
CA LEU A 166 -2.61 10.08 13.15
C LEU A 166 -2.65 10.82 14.50
N LEU A 167 -1.50 11.22 15.03
CA LEU A 167 -1.42 11.96 16.29
C LEU A 167 -2.14 13.32 16.20
N ASP A 168 -1.95 14.04 15.09
CA ASP A 168 -2.58 15.33 14.83
C ASP A 168 -4.10 15.20 14.67
N ALA A 169 -4.57 14.08 14.12
CA ALA A 169 -6.00 13.74 14.04
C ALA A 169 -6.60 13.28 15.39
N GLY A 170 -5.81 13.20 16.45
CA GLY A 170 -6.26 12.86 17.81
C GLY A 170 -6.12 11.40 18.20
N PHE A 171 -5.59 10.54 17.33
CA PHE A 171 -5.31 9.15 17.69
C PHE A 171 -4.21 9.06 18.77
N ARG A 172 -4.23 7.96 19.53
CA ARG A 172 -3.30 7.67 20.63
C ARG A 172 -2.61 6.32 20.43
N ASP A 173 -1.57 6.09 21.21
CA ASP A 173 -0.81 4.83 21.28
C ASP A 173 -0.33 4.31 19.91
N PRO A 174 0.42 5.11 19.12
CA PRO A 174 0.86 4.68 17.81
C PRO A 174 1.89 3.54 17.92
N GLU A 175 1.65 2.45 17.20
CA GLU A 175 2.64 1.38 16.93
C GLU A 175 3.07 1.48 15.47
N VAL A 176 4.38 1.49 15.22
CA VAL A 176 4.96 1.50 13.88
C VAL A 176 5.67 0.17 13.65
N VAL A 177 5.31 -0.51 12.57
CA VAL A 177 5.94 -1.76 12.13
C VAL A 177 6.48 -1.58 10.73
N VAL A 178 7.69 -2.08 10.50
CA VAL A 178 8.27 -2.19 9.15
C VAL A 178 8.17 -3.64 8.74
N HIS A 179 7.42 -3.90 7.67
CA HIS A 179 7.48 -5.18 6.95
C HIS A 179 8.51 -5.04 5.83
N THR A 180 9.31 -6.07 5.58
CA THR A 180 10.39 -5.98 4.60
C THR A 180 10.44 -7.25 3.79
N ASP A 181 10.34 -7.10 2.48
CA ASP A 181 10.43 -8.20 1.53
C ASP A 181 11.74 -8.11 0.76
N ALA A 182 12.52 -9.19 0.82
CA ALA A 182 13.65 -9.38 -0.08
C ALA A 182 13.17 -10.12 -1.32
N VAL A 183 13.36 -9.52 -2.49
CA VAL A 183 13.00 -10.11 -3.77
C VAL A 183 14.25 -10.40 -4.57
N THR A 184 14.46 -11.69 -4.85
CA THR A 184 15.59 -12.21 -5.63
C THR A 184 15.18 -12.70 -7.02
N ASP A 185 13.88 -12.85 -7.27
CA ASP A 185 13.36 -13.10 -8.62
C ASP A 185 13.24 -11.78 -9.40
N TYR A 186 14.15 -11.58 -10.35
CA TYR A 186 14.13 -10.43 -11.25
C TYR A 186 12.80 -10.30 -12.02
N ALA A 187 12.19 -11.42 -12.44
CA ALA A 187 10.98 -11.38 -13.26
C ALA A 187 9.80 -10.73 -12.53
N ALA A 188 9.74 -10.87 -11.20
CA ALA A 188 8.72 -10.25 -10.36
C ALA A 188 8.81 -8.71 -10.35
N LEU A 189 10.02 -8.15 -10.51
CA LEU A 189 10.29 -6.71 -10.39
C LEU A 189 10.57 -6.03 -11.73
N ALA A 190 10.93 -6.77 -12.78
CA ALA A 190 11.31 -6.22 -14.08
C ALA A 190 10.36 -5.13 -14.63
N PRO A 191 9.01 -5.28 -14.56
CA PRO A 191 8.10 -4.23 -15.01
C PRO A 191 8.21 -2.94 -14.19
N GLN A 192 8.45 -3.05 -12.88
CA GLN A 192 8.61 -1.89 -11.99
C GLN A 192 9.93 -1.17 -12.25
N LEU A 193 11.02 -1.93 -12.44
CA LEU A 193 12.35 -1.38 -12.75
C LEU A 193 12.34 -0.66 -14.11
N ALA A 194 11.75 -1.28 -15.14
CA ALA A 194 11.63 -0.69 -16.47
C ALA A 194 10.81 0.62 -16.43
N ALA A 195 9.72 0.64 -15.67
CA ALA A 195 8.90 1.83 -15.51
C ALA A 195 9.62 2.94 -14.71
N ALA A 196 10.42 2.59 -13.70
CA ALA A 196 11.25 3.56 -12.96
C ALA A 196 12.30 4.21 -13.88
N ALA A 197 13.05 3.39 -14.63
CA ALA A 197 14.05 3.88 -15.58
C ALA A 197 13.42 4.74 -16.69
N THR A 198 12.27 4.33 -17.23
CA THR A 198 11.51 5.11 -18.22
C THR A 198 11.09 6.47 -17.66
N ALA A 199 10.60 6.52 -16.42
CA ALA A 199 10.21 7.76 -15.77
C ALA A 199 11.41 8.69 -15.50
N ALA A 200 12.57 8.13 -15.12
CA ALA A 200 13.80 8.89 -14.93
C ALA A 200 14.28 9.54 -16.26
N VAL A 201 14.20 8.80 -17.37
CA VAL A 201 14.48 9.35 -18.72
C VAL A 201 13.47 10.45 -19.08
N GLY A 202 12.17 10.23 -18.84
CA GLY A 202 11.12 11.20 -19.13
C GLY A 202 11.28 12.52 -18.38
N LYS A 203 11.93 12.49 -17.21
CA LYS A 203 12.29 13.65 -16.39
C LYS A 203 13.66 14.25 -16.71
N ALA A 204 14.37 13.71 -17.70
CA ALA A 204 15.75 14.08 -18.03
C ALA A 204 16.73 13.97 -16.86
N LEU A 205 16.49 13.04 -15.92
CA LEU A 205 17.41 12.74 -14.82
C LEU A 205 18.60 11.90 -15.30
N ILE A 206 18.37 11.06 -16.31
CA ILE A 206 19.34 10.17 -16.94
C ILE A 206 19.11 10.14 -18.45
N THR A 207 20.09 9.66 -19.21
CA THR A 207 19.92 9.41 -20.64
C THR A 207 19.21 8.07 -20.87
N ARG A 208 18.68 7.87 -22.09
CA ARG A 208 18.17 6.56 -22.51
C ARG A 208 19.26 5.48 -22.47
N ALA A 209 20.50 5.84 -22.78
CA ALA A 209 21.62 4.90 -22.76
C ALA A 209 21.92 4.42 -21.33
N ASP A 210 21.84 5.32 -20.34
CA ASP A 210 22.00 4.96 -18.92
C ASP A 210 20.90 4.00 -18.47
N ALA A 211 19.65 4.29 -18.84
CA ALA A 211 18.50 3.44 -18.53
C ALA A 211 18.63 2.04 -19.14
N ASP A 212 18.96 1.95 -20.43
CA ASP A 212 19.11 0.69 -21.14
C ASP A 212 20.28 -0.14 -20.57
N GLY A 213 21.40 0.51 -20.25
CA GLY A 213 22.57 -0.11 -19.63
C GLY A 213 22.27 -0.67 -18.24
N TRP A 214 21.62 0.12 -17.40
CA TRP A 214 21.21 -0.31 -16.06
C TRP A 214 20.21 -1.45 -16.08
N LEU A 215 19.18 -1.41 -16.95
CA LEU A 215 18.22 -2.50 -17.09
C LEU A 215 18.87 -3.80 -17.57
N ALA A 216 19.81 -3.72 -18.52
CA ALA A 216 20.56 -4.88 -19.00
C ALA A 216 21.45 -5.49 -17.90
N GLU A 217 22.00 -4.65 -17.02
CA GLU A 217 22.78 -5.08 -15.86
C GLU A 217 21.90 -5.80 -14.83
N GLN A 218 20.73 -5.25 -14.49
CA GLN A 218 19.75 -5.89 -13.60
C GLN A 218 19.23 -7.23 -14.16
N GLU A 219 18.96 -7.30 -15.47
CA GLU A 219 18.58 -8.55 -16.13
C GLU A 219 19.72 -9.58 -16.06
N THR A 220 20.98 -9.15 -16.23
CA THR A 220 22.16 -10.02 -16.12
C THR A 220 22.32 -10.55 -14.70
N ARG A 221 22.08 -9.72 -13.67
CA ARG A 221 22.02 -10.16 -12.27
C ARG A 221 20.92 -11.20 -12.04
N GLY A 222 19.74 -10.98 -12.62
CA GLY A 222 18.63 -11.95 -12.58
C GLY A 222 19.03 -13.30 -13.18
N ARG A 223 19.66 -13.29 -14.37
CA ARG A 223 20.13 -14.51 -15.05
C ARG A 223 21.28 -15.24 -14.32
N SER A 224 21.97 -14.56 -13.42
CA SER A 224 23.13 -15.10 -12.67
C SER A 224 22.82 -15.39 -11.19
N ASP A 225 21.55 -15.32 -10.77
CA ASP A 225 21.10 -15.52 -9.39
C ASP A 225 21.78 -14.54 -8.39
N ARG A 226 21.98 -13.30 -8.85
CA ARG A 226 22.60 -12.19 -8.10
C ARG A 226 21.70 -10.95 -8.01
N PHE A 227 20.46 -11.08 -8.43
CA PHE A 227 19.49 -10.00 -8.29
C PHE A 227 19.04 -9.91 -6.83
N LEU A 228 19.01 -8.69 -6.30
CA LEU A 228 18.53 -8.43 -4.95
C LEU A 228 17.88 -7.05 -4.91
N THR A 229 16.62 -7.04 -4.52
CA THR A 229 15.89 -5.85 -4.11
C THR A 229 15.31 -6.06 -2.73
N VAL A 230 15.29 -5.01 -1.90
CA VAL A 230 14.60 -5.02 -0.60
C VAL A 230 13.56 -3.90 -0.59
N LEU A 231 12.31 -4.29 -0.32
CA LEU A 231 11.14 -3.41 -0.33
C LEU A 231 10.58 -3.25 1.09
N PRO A 232 10.86 -2.12 1.76
CA PRO A 232 10.26 -1.82 3.03
C PRO A 232 8.84 -1.27 2.84
N THR A 233 7.92 -1.81 3.63
CA THR A 233 6.54 -1.35 3.74
C THR A 233 6.29 -0.93 5.19
N LEU A 234 5.86 0.31 5.39
CA LEU A 234 5.55 0.84 6.72
C LEU A 234 4.07 0.61 7.03
N LEU A 235 3.80 0.10 8.23
CA LEU A 235 2.48 0.02 8.83
C LEU A 235 2.47 0.88 10.09
N VAL A 236 1.43 1.69 10.26
CA VAL A 236 1.17 2.46 11.46
C VAL A 236 -0.21 2.12 11.96
N SER A 237 -0.29 1.72 13.23
CA SER A 237 -1.56 1.53 13.92
C SER A 237 -1.71 2.47 15.08
N ALA A 238 -2.95 2.82 15.43
CA ALA A 238 -3.24 3.68 16.58
C ALA A 238 -4.68 3.43 17.09
N ARG A 239 -5.05 4.10 18.18
CA ARG A 239 -6.38 4.02 18.81
C ARG A 239 -7.09 5.36 18.77
N ARG A 240 -8.41 5.33 18.52
CA ARG A 240 -9.29 6.48 18.76
C ARG A 240 -9.56 6.63 20.25
#